data_AF-A0A395GII9-F1
#
_entry.id   AF-A0A395GII9-F1
#
_cell.length_a   1.000
_cell.length_b   1.000
_cell.length_c   1.000
_cell.angle_alpha   90.00
_cell.angle_beta   90.00
_cell.angle_gamma   90.00
#
_symmetry.space_group_name_H-M   'P 1'
#
loop_
_entity.id
_entity.type
_entity.pdbx_description
1 polymer ?
#
loop_
_entity_poly.entity_id
_entity_poly.type
_entity_poly.pdbx_seq_one_letter_code
_entity_poly.pdbx_strand_id
1 'polypeptide(L)'
;SSPSPNDENQPTPLGALATLYDASCIVSSDQRLFHRLPNLLQPIAPETLDFFASFASLIGPDSAILGEHYFTASGTPFFDLRFGGNADWIAAKKVASVVSPKASVDVPWLKLVGVGGVGVKEVYRVYTAGGASPAMCEGLNGVVSVDYAAEYWFYG
;
A
#
# COMPACT_ATOMS: atom_id res chain seq x y z
N SER A 1 29.85 -22.49 -8.22
CA SER A 1 28.82 -22.12 -9.20
C SER A 1 29.07 -20.68 -9.57
N SER A 2 29.25 -20.34 -10.85
CA SER A 2 29.33 -18.93 -11.24
C SER A 2 27.93 -18.31 -11.15
N PRO A 3 27.78 -17.08 -10.63
CA PRO A 3 26.48 -16.41 -10.59
C PRO A 3 25.94 -16.23 -12.01
N SER A 4 24.63 -16.38 -12.15
CA SER A 4 23.91 -16.13 -13.39
C SER A 4 23.86 -14.62 -13.67
N PRO A 5 23.72 -14.16 -14.93
CA PRO A 5 23.70 -12.74 -15.28
C PRO A 5 22.60 -11.92 -14.57
N ASN A 6 21.59 -12.59 -14.00
CA ASN A 6 20.50 -11.95 -13.28
C ASN A 6 20.82 -11.69 -11.80
N ASP A 7 21.84 -12.34 -11.22
CA ASP A 7 22.14 -12.24 -9.79
C ASP A 7 22.65 -10.84 -9.39
N GLU A 8 23.22 -10.07 -10.33
CA GLU A 8 23.72 -8.71 -10.10
C GLU A 8 22.70 -7.60 -10.40
N ASN A 9 21.53 -7.93 -10.94
CA ASN A 9 20.51 -6.94 -11.28
C ASN A 9 19.66 -6.56 -10.06
N GLN A 10 19.32 -5.27 -9.96
CA GLN A 10 18.32 -4.81 -8.99
C GLN A 10 16.92 -5.26 -9.42
N PRO A 11 16.05 -5.67 -8.47
CA PRO A 11 14.66 -6.00 -8.78
C PRO A 11 13.91 -4.81 -9.41
N THR A 12 13.12 -5.10 -10.44
CA THR A 12 12.24 -4.10 -11.06
C THR A 12 10.88 -4.11 -10.35
N PRO A 13 10.41 -2.98 -9.79
CA PRO A 13 9.09 -2.91 -9.17
C PRO A 13 7.99 -3.11 -10.23
N LEU A 14 7.18 -4.16 -10.08
CA LEU A 14 6.06 -4.44 -10.98
C LEU A 14 4.76 -3.74 -10.58
N GLY A 15 4.62 -3.40 -9.30
CA GLY A 15 3.43 -2.75 -8.76
C GLY A 15 3.20 -3.13 -7.29
N ALA A 16 1.96 -2.97 -6.85
CA ALA A 16 1.46 -3.40 -5.56
C ALA A 16 0.02 -3.90 -5.72
N LEU A 17 -0.42 -4.79 -4.84
CA LEU A 17 -1.81 -5.14 -4.60
C LEU A 17 -2.03 -4.99 -3.09
N ALA A 18 -3.03 -4.23 -2.67
CA ALA A 18 -3.32 -4.00 -1.27
C ALA A 18 -4.81 -3.77 -1.01
N THR A 19 -5.31 -4.35 0.07
CA THR A 19 -6.60 -3.96 0.66
C THR A 19 -6.42 -2.65 1.44
N LEU A 20 -7.38 -1.74 1.31
CA LEU A 20 -7.45 -0.48 2.05
C LEU A 20 -8.50 -0.63 3.15
N TYR A 21 -8.12 -0.33 4.39
CA TYR A 21 -9.03 -0.34 5.53
C TYR A 21 -9.36 1.07 5.98
N ASP A 22 -10.61 1.30 6.39
CA ASP A 22 -11.01 2.57 6.96
C ASP A 22 -10.44 2.72 8.37
N ALA A 23 -9.58 3.72 8.55
CA ALA A 23 -8.96 4.03 9.83
C ALA A 23 -9.43 5.38 10.41
N SER A 24 -10.47 6.00 9.85
CA SER A 24 -10.96 7.33 10.24
C SER A 24 -11.34 7.39 11.73
N CYS A 25 -11.88 6.30 12.27
CA CYS A 25 -12.19 6.17 13.70
C CYS A 25 -10.92 6.17 14.58
N ILE A 26 -9.85 5.50 14.14
CA ILE A 26 -8.58 5.45 14.88
C ILE A 26 -7.87 6.80 14.79
N VAL A 27 -7.84 7.41 13.61
CA VAL A 27 -7.26 8.74 13.39
C VAL A 27 -7.93 9.79 14.27
N SER A 28 -9.27 9.76 14.37
CA SER A 28 -10.03 10.73 15.18
C SER A 28 -9.88 10.54 16.70
N SER A 29 -9.57 9.32 17.15
CA SER A 29 -9.39 8.99 18.57
C SER A 29 -7.93 9.13 19.03
N ASP A 30 -6.98 8.57 18.28
CA ASP A 30 -5.55 8.62 18.57
C ASP A 30 -4.71 8.55 17.29
N GLN A 31 -4.31 9.72 16.79
CA GLN A 31 -3.43 9.84 15.64
C GLN A 31 -2.04 9.21 15.87
N ARG A 32 -1.53 9.18 17.12
CA ARG A 32 -0.23 8.55 17.41
C ARG A 32 -0.31 7.04 17.30
N LEU A 33 -1.46 6.46 17.65
CA LEU A 33 -1.73 5.04 17.45
C LEU A 33 -1.77 4.72 15.95
N PHE A 34 -2.46 5.55 15.15
CA PHE A 34 -2.51 5.37 13.70
C PHE A 34 -1.11 5.28 13.07
N HIS A 35 -0.21 6.19 13.44
CA HIS A 35 1.22 6.23 13.04
C HIS A 35 2.05 4.99 13.39
N ARG A 36 1.55 4.13 14.27
CA ARG A 36 2.22 2.88 14.66
C ARG A 36 1.60 1.65 14.02
N LEU A 37 0.37 1.74 13.52
CA LEU A 37 -0.34 0.60 12.95
C LEU A 37 0.43 -0.07 11.82
N PRO A 38 1.07 0.64 10.87
CA PRO A 38 1.81 -0.03 9.82
C PRO A 38 2.90 -0.97 10.36
N ASN A 39 3.67 -0.56 11.38
CA ASN A 39 4.69 -1.42 11.98
C ASN A 39 4.07 -2.61 12.74
N LEU A 40 2.86 -2.45 13.29
CA LEU A 40 2.16 -3.51 14.02
C LEU A 40 1.51 -4.53 13.09
N LEU A 41 1.00 -4.08 11.94
CA LEU A 41 0.24 -4.90 11.00
C LEU A 41 1.11 -5.54 9.92
N GLN A 42 2.29 -4.97 9.61
CA GLN A 42 3.22 -5.51 8.61
C GLN A 42 3.54 -7.01 8.77
N PRO A 43 3.73 -7.59 9.97
CA PRO A 43 4.01 -9.03 10.11
C PRO A 43 2.77 -9.92 10.00
N ILE A 44 1.56 -9.35 9.88
CA ILE A 44 0.30 -10.10 9.81
C ILE A 44 -0.04 -10.37 8.34
N ALA A 45 -0.41 -11.61 8.03
CA ALA A 45 -0.82 -11.98 6.68
C ALA A 45 -2.06 -11.18 6.24
N PRO A 46 -2.10 -10.65 4.99
CA PRO A 46 -3.23 -9.86 4.49
C PRO A 46 -4.58 -10.58 4.62
N GLU A 47 -4.62 -11.87 4.30
CA GLU A 47 -5.81 -12.75 4.42
C GLU A 47 -6.40 -12.75 5.84
N THR A 48 -5.54 -12.67 6.86
CA THR A 48 -5.97 -12.61 8.26
C THR A 48 -6.58 -11.25 8.59
N LEU A 49 -5.98 -10.17 8.08
CA LEU A 49 -6.52 -8.81 8.24
C LEU A 49 -7.86 -8.66 7.50
N ASP A 50 -7.97 -9.19 6.30
CA ASP A 50 -9.21 -9.20 5.50
C ASP A 50 -10.33 -9.97 6.20
N PHE A 51 -10.01 -11.11 6.82
CA PHE A 51 -10.96 -11.86 7.63
C PHE A 51 -11.46 -11.04 8.82
N PHE A 52 -10.56 -10.41 9.58
CA PHE A 52 -10.94 -9.57 10.73
C PHE A 52 -11.72 -8.32 10.31
N ALA A 53 -11.33 -7.68 9.21
CA ALA A 53 -12.04 -6.53 8.66
C ALA A 53 -13.44 -6.93 8.18
N SER A 54 -13.56 -8.05 7.46
CA SER A 54 -14.86 -8.57 7.03
C SER A 54 -15.77 -8.89 8.21
N PHE A 55 -15.22 -9.50 9.27
CA PHE A 55 -15.96 -9.74 10.50
C PHE A 55 -16.38 -8.44 11.19
N ALA A 56 -15.49 -7.45 11.26
CA ALA A 56 -15.80 -6.13 11.81
C ALA A 56 -16.91 -5.42 11.01
N SER A 57 -16.92 -5.52 9.67
CA SER A 57 -17.97 -4.98 8.82
C SER A 57 -19.35 -5.62 9.06
N LEU A 58 -19.42 -6.87 9.55
CA LEU A 58 -20.70 -7.53 9.85
C LEU A 58 -21.33 -7.05 11.16
N ILE A 59 -20.50 -6.61 12.12
CA ILE A 59 -20.94 -6.20 13.46
C ILE A 59 -20.92 -4.68 13.66
N GLY A 60 -20.25 -3.96 12.75
CA GLY A 60 -20.11 -2.51 12.74
C GLY A 60 -21.17 -1.81 11.89
N PRO A 61 -21.35 -0.49 12.08
CA PRO A 61 -22.27 0.32 11.28
C PRO A 61 -21.74 0.57 9.85
N ASP A 62 -20.41 0.56 9.67
CA ASP A 62 -19.72 0.86 8.42
C ASP A 62 -18.78 -0.29 8.01
N SER A 63 -18.44 -0.35 6.71
CA SER A 63 -17.45 -1.30 6.21
C SER A 63 -16.05 -0.95 6.71
N ALA A 64 -15.37 -1.92 7.33
CA ALA A 64 -13.96 -1.78 7.70
C ALA A 64 -13.03 -1.83 6.47
N ILE A 65 -13.50 -2.40 5.35
CA ILE A 65 -12.79 -2.38 4.06
C ILE A 65 -13.28 -1.16 3.28
N LEU A 66 -12.35 -0.24 3.02
CA LEU A 66 -12.59 0.99 2.27
C LEU A 66 -12.45 0.77 0.76
N GLY A 67 -11.54 -0.09 0.33
CA GLY A 67 -11.19 -0.21 -1.08
C GLY A 67 -10.00 -1.12 -1.36
N GLU A 68 -9.50 -1.04 -2.59
CA GLU A 68 -8.29 -1.73 -3.03
C GLU A 68 -7.34 -0.78 -3.74
N HIS A 69 -6.05 -1.06 -3.63
CA HIS A 69 -4.99 -0.44 -4.42
C HIS A 69 -4.31 -1.49 -5.29
N TYR A 70 -4.21 -1.21 -6.59
CA TYR A 70 -3.50 -2.07 -7.54
C TYR A 70 -2.83 -1.26 -8.65
N PHE A 71 -1.98 -1.92 -9.44
CA PHE A 71 -1.44 -1.35 -10.66
C PHE A 71 -2.17 -1.96 -11.86
N THR A 72 -2.64 -1.10 -12.77
CA THR A 72 -3.25 -1.54 -14.04
C THR A 72 -2.20 -2.22 -14.94
N ALA A 73 -2.65 -2.89 -16.02
CA ALA A 73 -1.76 -3.51 -17.00
C ALA A 73 -0.75 -2.52 -17.64
N SER A 74 -1.06 -1.22 -17.65
CA SER A 74 -0.14 -0.17 -18.11
C SER A 74 0.80 0.36 -17.02
N GLY A 75 0.81 -0.24 -15.82
CA GLY A 75 1.62 0.19 -14.68
C GLY A 75 1.10 1.44 -13.98
N THR A 76 -0.17 1.84 -14.21
CA THR A 76 -0.76 3.01 -13.55
C THR A 76 -1.25 2.63 -12.14
N PRO A 77 -0.78 3.29 -11.08
CA PRO A 77 -1.35 3.17 -9.74
C PRO A 77 -2.84 3.51 -9.75
N PHE A 78 -3.67 2.62 -9.23
CA PHE A 78 -5.11 2.75 -9.17
C PHE A 78 -5.58 2.51 -7.73
N PHE A 79 -6.48 3.35 -7.25
CA PHE A 79 -7.14 3.19 -5.96
C PHE A 79 -8.65 3.20 -6.21
N ASP A 80 -9.30 2.12 -5.82
CA ASP A 80 -10.72 1.90 -6.01
C ASP A 80 -11.42 1.86 -4.65
N LEU A 81 -12.07 2.97 -4.28
CA LEU A 81 -12.79 3.07 -3.00
C LEU A 81 -14.26 2.64 -3.14
N ARG A 82 -14.66 2.18 -4.34
CA ARG A 82 -16.04 1.77 -4.61
C ARG A 82 -16.40 0.45 -3.95
N PHE A 83 -15.40 -0.38 -3.64
CA PHE A 83 -15.60 -1.60 -2.85
C PHE A 83 -16.14 -1.31 -1.44
N GLY A 84 -15.77 -0.18 -0.84
CA GLY A 84 -16.32 0.27 0.45
C GLY A 84 -17.68 0.97 0.35
N GLY A 85 -18.32 0.98 -0.83
CA GLY A 85 -19.61 1.65 -1.07
C GLY A 85 -19.52 3.14 -1.45
N ASN A 86 -18.32 3.69 -1.65
CA ASN A 86 -18.13 5.06 -2.13
C ASN A 86 -18.25 5.14 -3.67
N ALA A 87 -18.37 6.35 -4.22
CA ALA A 87 -18.28 6.56 -5.69
C ALA A 87 -16.83 6.81 -6.15
N ASP A 88 -15.92 6.95 -5.20
CA ASP A 88 -14.60 7.53 -5.39
C ASP A 88 -13.58 6.51 -5.91
N TRP A 89 -12.75 6.96 -6.84
CA TRP A 89 -11.63 6.20 -7.36
C TRP A 89 -10.62 7.14 -8.01
N ILE A 90 -9.38 6.69 -8.12
CA ILE A 90 -8.32 7.49 -8.75
C ILE A 90 -7.31 6.59 -9.47
N ALA A 91 -7.06 6.92 -10.74
CA ALA A 91 -5.84 6.57 -11.44
C ALA A 91 -4.84 7.71 -11.22
N ALA A 92 -3.65 7.40 -10.69
CA ALA A 92 -2.69 8.41 -10.27
C ALA A 92 -1.33 8.24 -10.95
N LYS A 93 -0.49 9.28 -10.85
CA LYS A 93 0.94 9.21 -11.16
C LYS A 93 1.77 9.69 -9.98
N LYS A 94 2.94 9.09 -9.79
CA LYS A 94 3.91 9.53 -8.79
C LYS A 94 4.49 10.89 -9.20
N VAL A 95 4.41 11.87 -8.31
CA VAL A 95 4.97 13.22 -8.51
C VAL A 95 6.07 13.57 -7.52
N ALA A 96 6.13 12.89 -6.37
CA ALA A 96 7.23 13.02 -5.42
C ALA A 96 7.50 11.69 -4.70
N SER A 97 8.75 11.52 -4.28
CA SER A 97 9.22 10.37 -3.51
C SER A 97 10.27 10.86 -2.52
N VAL A 98 10.15 10.44 -1.27
CA VAL A 98 11.18 10.69 -0.24
C VAL A 98 11.49 9.40 0.49
N VAL A 99 12.74 9.26 0.93
CA VAL A 99 13.16 8.09 1.71
C VAL A 99 12.35 7.99 3.00
N SER A 100 11.99 6.78 3.39
CA SER A 100 11.35 6.52 4.68
C SER A 100 12.38 6.66 5.82
N PRO A 101 11.93 6.86 7.08
CA PRO A 101 12.83 6.91 8.23
C PRO A 101 13.71 5.65 8.41
N LYS A 102 13.24 4.48 7.97
CA LYS A 102 14.02 3.22 7.93
C LYS A 102 14.19 2.72 6.49
N ALA A 103 14.87 3.51 5.67
CA ALA A 103 15.02 3.29 4.23
C ALA A 103 15.59 1.91 3.81
N SER A 104 16.27 1.19 4.70
CA SER A 104 16.80 -0.15 4.41
C SER A 104 15.74 -1.25 4.41
N VAL A 105 14.57 -1.01 5.00
CA VAL A 105 13.51 -2.01 5.17
C VAL A 105 12.14 -1.52 4.73
N ASP A 106 11.90 -0.20 4.78
CA ASP A 106 10.59 0.40 4.49
C ASP A 106 10.57 1.10 3.14
N VAL A 107 9.55 0.83 2.32
CA VAL A 107 9.32 1.54 1.04
C VAL A 107 9.24 3.06 1.22
N PRO A 108 9.63 3.86 0.21
CA PRO A 108 9.62 5.31 0.31
C PRO A 108 8.21 5.89 0.51
N TRP A 109 8.14 7.08 1.08
CA TRP A 109 6.89 7.84 1.10
C TRP A 109 6.66 8.49 -0.25
N LEU A 110 5.40 8.52 -0.68
CA LEU A 110 5.01 8.95 -2.02
C LEU A 110 3.96 10.06 -1.97
N LYS A 111 4.07 11.00 -2.91
CA LYS A 111 2.95 11.84 -3.33
C LYS A 111 2.52 11.40 -4.72
N LEU A 112 1.23 11.15 -4.87
CA LEU A 112 0.56 10.76 -6.10
C LEU A 112 -0.49 11.82 -6.45
N VAL A 113 -0.61 12.15 -7.73
CA VAL A 113 -1.63 13.10 -8.23
C VAL A 113 -2.46 12.41 -9.31
N GLY A 114 -3.75 12.68 -9.30
CA GLY A 114 -4.71 12.11 -10.24
C GLY A 114 -4.43 12.46 -11.68
N VAL A 115 -4.56 11.45 -12.54
CA VAL A 115 -4.61 11.57 -14.01
C VAL A 115 -5.98 11.17 -14.56
N GLY A 116 -6.86 10.64 -13.70
CA GLY A 116 -8.27 10.36 -13.93
C GLY A 116 -8.88 9.86 -12.63
N GLY A 117 -10.17 10.10 -12.40
CA GLY A 117 -10.81 9.70 -11.14
C GLY A 117 -12.11 10.43 -10.86
N VAL A 118 -12.76 10.03 -9.77
CA VAL A 118 -13.93 10.67 -9.16
C VAL A 118 -13.63 10.86 -7.68
N GLY A 119 -13.95 12.04 -7.15
CA GLY A 119 -13.84 12.36 -5.71
C GLY A 119 -12.42 12.58 -5.18
N VAL A 120 -11.41 11.88 -5.70
CA VAL A 120 -10.01 11.98 -5.23
C VAL A 120 -9.11 12.63 -6.29
N LYS A 121 -8.22 13.52 -5.84
CA LYS A 121 -7.23 14.27 -6.63
C LYS A 121 -5.79 14.00 -6.22
N GLU A 122 -5.52 13.79 -4.93
CA GLU A 122 -4.18 13.50 -4.42
C GLU A 122 -4.20 12.31 -3.47
N VAL A 123 -3.13 11.50 -3.50
CA VAL A 123 -2.89 10.42 -2.55
C VAL A 123 -1.50 10.55 -1.96
N TYR A 124 -1.40 10.45 -0.65
CA TYR A 124 -0.11 10.39 0.06
C TYR A 124 0.05 9.03 0.70
N ARG A 125 1.21 8.40 0.47
CA ARG A 125 1.63 7.19 1.18
C ARG A 125 2.71 7.55 2.19
N VAL A 126 2.44 7.37 3.46
CA VAL A 126 3.32 7.74 4.58
C VAL A 126 3.32 6.64 5.64
N TYR A 127 4.20 6.75 6.65
CA TYR A 127 4.34 5.76 7.73
C TYR A 127 4.44 4.32 7.22
N THR A 128 5.33 4.09 6.27
CA THR A 128 5.54 2.78 5.66
C THR A 128 6.28 1.83 6.59
N ALA A 129 5.96 0.54 6.50
CA ALA A 129 6.66 -0.56 7.17
C ALA A 129 6.83 -1.72 6.19
N GLY A 130 8.06 -2.17 5.93
CA GLY A 130 8.35 -3.26 5.00
C GLY A 130 8.33 -2.86 3.52
N GLY A 131 8.34 -3.89 2.65
CA GLY A 131 8.27 -3.75 1.20
C GLY A 131 9.56 -3.31 0.49
N ALA A 132 10.65 -3.05 1.21
CA ALA A 132 11.91 -2.73 0.55
C ALA A 132 12.37 -3.93 -0.30
N SER A 133 12.72 -3.63 -1.55
CA SER A 133 13.33 -4.59 -2.46
C SER A 133 14.65 -5.09 -1.88
N PRO A 134 14.97 -6.40 -2.03
CA PRO A 134 16.34 -6.88 -1.90
C PRO A 134 17.29 -6.05 -2.77
N ALA A 135 18.54 -5.90 -2.33
CA ALA A 135 19.54 -5.13 -3.06
C ALA A 135 19.91 -5.79 -4.41
N MET A 136 19.77 -7.11 -4.50
CA MET A 136 20.17 -7.94 -5.63
C MET A 136 19.16 -9.08 -5.81
N CYS A 137 19.05 -9.57 -7.05
CA CYS A 137 18.23 -10.74 -7.37
C CYS A 137 18.92 -12.08 -7.06
N GLU A 138 20.05 -12.11 -6.35
CA GLU A 138 20.81 -13.33 -6.05
C GLU A 138 19.92 -14.40 -5.39
N GLY A 139 19.78 -15.55 -6.07
CA GLY A 139 18.95 -16.66 -5.59
C GLY A 139 17.43 -16.45 -5.71
N LEU A 140 16.97 -15.35 -6.32
CA LEU A 140 15.58 -15.06 -6.60
C LEU A 140 15.25 -15.41 -8.06
N ASN A 141 14.33 -16.35 -8.26
CA ASN A 141 13.83 -16.71 -9.58
C ASN A 141 12.37 -16.26 -9.73
N GLY A 142 12.11 -15.36 -10.69
CA GLY A 142 10.77 -14.91 -11.02
C GLY A 142 10.28 -13.71 -10.19
N VAL A 143 8.97 -13.62 -10.00
CA VAL A 143 8.32 -12.51 -9.27
C VAL A 143 8.42 -12.77 -7.78
N VAL A 144 8.92 -11.77 -7.05
CA VAL A 144 9.00 -11.79 -5.58
C VAL A 144 8.04 -10.74 -5.03
N SER A 145 7.17 -11.16 -4.12
CA SER A 145 6.30 -10.28 -3.35
C SER A 145 6.93 -10.02 -1.98
N VAL A 146 6.98 -8.75 -1.58
CA VAL A 146 7.45 -8.34 -0.25
C VAL A 146 6.31 -7.59 0.43
N ASP A 147 5.84 -8.13 1.55
CA ASP A 147 4.73 -7.54 2.29
C ASP A 147 5.12 -6.19 2.90
N TYR A 148 4.18 -5.26 2.85
CA TYR A 148 4.32 -3.96 3.49
C TYR A 148 2.97 -3.47 4.00
N ALA A 149 3.02 -2.58 4.98
CA ALA A 149 1.89 -1.80 5.43
C ALA A 149 2.22 -0.30 5.29
N ALA A 150 1.20 0.52 5.07
CA ALA A 150 1.36 1.97 4.96
C ALA A 150 0.07 2.71 5.32
N GLU A 151 0.22 3.98 5.68
CA GLU A 151 -0.92 4.90 5.74
C GLU A 151 -1.15 5.55 4.38
N TYR A 152 -2.41 5.63 3.99
CA TYR A 152 -2.87 6.33 2.80
C TYR A 152 -3.80 7.48 3.19
N TRP A 153 -3.49 8.67 2.69
CA TRP A 153 -4.33 9.85 2.83
C TRP A 153 -4.86 10.27 1.46
N PHE A 154 -6.18 10.38 1.34
CA PHE A 154 -6.88 10.72 0.10
C PHE A 154 -7.45 12.14 0.22
N TYR A 155 -7.22 12.98 -0.79
CA TYR A 155 -7.71 14.36 -0.85
C TYR A 155 -8.42 14.63 -2.18
N GLY A 156 -9.48 15.45 -2.17
CA GLY A 156 -10.44 15.62 -3.26
C GLY A 156 -10.94 17.04 -3.46
#